data_AF-A0A829QK00-F1
#
_entry.id   AF-A0A829QK00-F1
#
_cell.length_a   1.000
_cell.length_b   1.000
_cell.length_c   1.000
_cell.angle_alpha   90.00
_cell.angle_beta   90.00
_cell.angle_gamma   90.00
#
_symmetry.space_group_name_H-M   'P 1'
#
loop_
_entity.id
_entity.type
_entity.pdbx_description
1 polymer ?
#
loop_
_entity_poly.entity_id
_entity_poly.type
_entity_poly.pdbx_seq_one_letter_code
_entity_poly.pdbx_strand_id
1 'polypeptide(L)' 'MGGEPFKPLPPGSRLSYREVSCGLDSGGTLTCVNNRWQNGFVVGPGGSYTT' A
#
# COMPACT_ATOMS: atom_id res chain seq x y z
N MET A 1 -14.38 -10.05 19.40
CA MET A 1 -13.84 -9.82 18.05
C MET A 1 -12.34 -9.61 18.21
N GLY A 2 -11.54 -10.68 18.11
CA GLY A 2 -10.08 -10.58 18.18
C GLY A 2 -9.56 -10.26 16.79
N GLY A 3 -9.34 -8.98 16.50
CA GLY A 3 -8.53 -8.57 15.36
C GLY A 3 -7.14 -8.26 15.87
N GLU A 4 -6.13 -8.91 15.32
CA GLU A 4 -4.74 -8.49 15.53
C GLU A 4 -4.62 -6.99 15.24
N PRO A 5 -3.85 -6.23 16.05
CA PRO A 5 -3.69 -4.81 15.84
C PRO A 5 -3.03 -4.61 14.46
N PHE A 6 -3.79 -4.07 13.52
CA PHE A 6 -3.32 -3.67 12.20
C PHE A 6 -2.00 -2.91 12.33
N LYS A 7 -0.90 -3.48 11.83
CA LYS A 7 0.41 -2.86 11.99
C LYS A 7 0.64 -1.88 10.84
N PRO A 8 0.84 -0.57 11.13
CA PRO A 8 1.14 0.40 10.09
C PRO A 8 2.43 0.00 9.38
N LEU A 9 2.43 0.15 8.06
CA LEU A 9 3.65 -0.04 7.28
C LEU A 9 4.61 1.14 7.52
N PRO A 10 5.91 0.87 7.71
CA PRO A 10 6.92 1.93 7.73
C PRO A 10 6.93 2.77 6.43
N PRO A 11 7.26 4.06 6.49
CA PRO A 11 7.51 4.86 5.28
C PRO A 11 8.53 4.20 4.35
N GLY A 12 8.31 4.29 3.04
CA GLY A 12 9.14 3.61 2.03
C GLY A 12 8.85 2.12 1.88
N SER A 13 7.87 1.57 2.62
CA SER A 13 7.43 0.19 2.44
C SER A 13 6.94 -0.07 1.02
N ARG A 14 7.21 -1.29 0.56
CA ARG A 14 6.76 -1.78 -0.75
C ARG A 14 5.87 -2.99 -0.56
N LEU A 15 4.71 -2.95 -1.20
CA LEU A 15 3.77 -4.09 -1.26
C LEU A 15 3.69 -4.54 -2.70
N SER A 16 3.76 -5.85 -2.92
CA SER A 16 3.59 -6.43 -4.24
C SER A 16 2.61 -7.58 -4.16
N TYR A 17 1.59 -7.55 -5.01
CA TYR A 17 0.64 -8.64 -5.15
C TYR A 17 0.34 -8.86 -6.62
N ARG A 18 0.75 -10.03 -7.13
CA ARG A 18 0.65 -10.39 -8.55
C ARG A 18 1.28 -9.29 -9.44
N GLU A 19 0.48 -8.67 -10.29
CA GLU A 19 0.91 -7.67 -11.27
C GLU A 19 0.86 -6.23 -10.69
N VAL A 20 0.38 -6.08 -9.45
CA VAL A 20 0.26 -4.78 -8.77
C VAL A 20 1.44 -4.58 -7.82
N SER A 21 2.14 -3.45 -7.97
CA SER A 21 3.22 -3.00 -7.10
C SER A 21 2.86 -1.65 -6.50
N CYS A 22 2.97 -1.53 -5.18
CA CYS A 22 2.65 -0.32 -4.44
C CYS A 22 3.84 0.16 -3.60
N GLY A 23 4.00 1.48 -3.51
CA GLY A 23 4.95 2.15 -2.62
C GLY A 23 4.23 3.08 -1.67
N LEU A 24 4.67 3.09 -0.40
CA LEU A 24 4.22 4.04 0.61
C LEU A 24 5.20 5.21 0.72
N ASP A 25 4.73 6.43 0.48
CA ASP A 25 5.55 7.64 0.68
C ASP A 25 5.59 8.09 2.16
N SER A 26 6.53 8.97 2.49
CA SER A 26 6.65 9.66 3.79
C SER A 26 5.38 10.38 4.23
N GLY A 27 4.54 10.85 3.29
CA GLY A 27 3.24 11.44 3.56
C GLY A 27 2.11 10.44 3.85
N GLY A 28 2.39 9.15 3.94
CA GLY A 28 1.39 8.10 4.21
C GLY A 28 0.48 7.80 3.01
N THR A 29 0.83 8.27 1.82
CA THR A 29 0.11 8.01 0.57
C THR A 29 0.63 6.72 -0.06
N LEU A 30 -0.27 5.79 -0.38
CA LEU A 30 0.06 4.56 -1.08
C LEU A 30 -0.21 4.74 -2.58
N THR A 31 0.84 4.63 -3.39
CA THR A 31 0.74 4.69 -4.85
C THR A 31 0.94 3.31 -5.44
N CYS A 32 0.00 2.85 -6.26
CA CYS A 32 0.01 1.52 -6.86
C CYS A 32 0.04 1.59 -8.38
N VAL A 33 0.84 0.72 -8.99
CA VAL A 33 0.92 0.51 -10.44
C VAL A 33 0.58 -0.93 -10.77
N ASN A 34 -0.22 -1.14 -11.81
CA ASN A 34 -0.44 -2.45 -12.41
C ASN A 34 0.47 -2.58 -13.63
N ASN A 35 1.46 -3.46 -13.54
CA ASN A 35 2.47 -3.65 -14.58
C ASN A 35 1.90 -4.27 -15.86
N ARG A 36 0.74 -4.93 -15.80
CA ARG A 36 0.06 -5.51 -16.96
C ARG A 36 -0.49 -4.46 -17.90
N TRP A 37 -1.18 -3.49 -17.32
CA TRP A 37 -1.98 -2.50 -18.04
C TRP A 37 -1.36 -1.11 -18.00
N GLN A 38 -0.21 -0.97 -17.34
CA GLN A 38 0.56 0.28 -17.23
C GLN A 38 -0.28 1.45 -16.70
N ASN A 39 -1.25 1.14 -15.83
CA ASN A 39 -2.10 2.12 -15.16
C ASN A 39 -1.92 2.03 -13.65
N GLY A 40 -2.40 3.04 -12.93
CA GLY A 40 -2.20 3.13 -11.49
C GLY A 40 -3.33 3.83 -10.76
N PHE A 41 -3.27 3.76 -9.44
CA PHE A 41 -4.20 4.42 -8.54
C PHE A 41 -3.46 4.88 -7.28
N VAL A 42 -4.01 5.89 -6.62
CA VAL A 42 -3.53 6.41 -5.34
C VAL A 42 -4.58 6.14 -4.29
N VAL A 43 -4.17 5.52 -3.19
CA VAL A 43 -5.02 5.38 -2.01
C VAL A 43 -4.82 6.64 -1.17
N GLY A 44 -5.91 7.36 -0.94
CA GLY A 44 -5.93 8.60 -0.16
C GLY A 44 -5.50 8.41 1.30
N PRO A 45 -5.41 9.51 2.07
CA PRO A 45 -4.86 9.51 3.41
C PRO A 45 -5.73 8.68 4.37
N GLY A 46 -5.34 7.42 4.58
CA GLY A 46 -5.99 6.50 5.53
C GLY A 46 -5.01 5.53 6.20
N GLY A 47 -3.72 5.62 5.88
CA GLY A 47 -2.70 4.67 6.32
C GLY A 47 -2.80 3.33 5.58
N SER A 48 -1.67 2.62 5.49
CA SER A 48 -1.61 1.25 4.96
C SER A 48 -1.15 0.30 6.05
N TYR A 49 -1.81 -0.85 6.16
CA TYR A 49 -1.63 -1.79 7.25
C TYR A 49 -1.43 -3.21 6.72
N THR A 50 -0.70 -4.04 7.46
CA THR A 50 -0.69 -5.49 7.28
C THR A 50 -1.42 -6.15 8.45
N THR A 51 -2.09 -7.26 8.15
CA THR A 51 -2.52 -8.25 9.15
C THR A 51 -1.36 -9.12 9.55
#